data_AF-A0A6P0SGQ1-F1
#
_entry.id   AF-A0A6P0SGQ1-F1
#
_cell.length_a   1.000
_cell.length_b   1.000
_cell.length_c   1.000
_cell.angle_alpha   90.00
_cell.angle_beta   90.00
_cell.angle_gamma   90.00
#
_symmetry.space_group_name_H-M   'P 1'
#
loop_
_entity.id
_entity.type
_entity.pdbx_description
1 polymer ?
#
loop_
_entity_poly.entity_id
_entity_poly.type
_entity_poly.pdbx_seq_one_letter_code
_entity_poly.pdbx_strand_id
1 'polypeptide(L)'
;MTCSKSPKKNLHSSAESNTSAKRKPGGQPGHKGKTRKGFGRVDRCEMLRPLQCSTCGVSLEETTSIKVETLQVAQLVERPIEIVEYQRHHCQCSECGGNTSVPWPTSIIPGQDYGGRLQGLLGASWNIGHLPKEKQQELLWEIGSNLYWSRD
;
A
#
# COMPACT_ATOMS: atom_id res chain seq x y z
N MET A 1 -13.93 -59.50 -11.63
CA MET A 1 -12.95 -59.79 -10.55
C MET A 1 -13.36 -58.99 -9.33
N THR A 2 -13.97 -59.64 -8.35
CA THR A 2 -14.30 -59.08 -7.04
C THR A 2 -13.17 -59.37 -6.06
N CYS A 3 -12.92 -58.46 -5.11
CA CYS A 3 -12.26 -58.62 -3.80
C CYS A 3 -11.68 -57.26 -3.38
N SER A 4 -11.74 -56.72 -2.17
CA SER A 4 -12.32 -57.09 -0.88
C SER A 4 -12.19 -55.85 0.00
N LYS A 5 -13.17 -55.53 0.84
CA LYS A 5 -12.96 -54.60 1.97
C LYS A 5 -12.39 -55.35 3.18
N SER A 6 -11.65 -54.58 3.98
CA SER A 6 -11.57 -54.60 5.46
C SER A 6 -10.26 -55.13 6.06
N PRO A 7 -9.96 -54.82 7.33
CA PRO A 7 -10.04 -53.53 8.07
C PRO A 7 -8.72 -53.29 8.84
N LYS A 8 -8.74 -52.40 9.87
CA LYS A 8 -7.86 -52.33 11.08
C LYS A 8 -6.86 -51.16 11.11
N LYS A 9 -6.59 -50.41 12.21
CA LYS A 9 -6.99 -50.41 13.63
C LYS A 9 -6.83 -48.95 14.14
N ASN A 10 -7.63 -48.54 15.11
CA ASN A 10 -7.31 -47.44 16.02
C ASN A 10 -6.53 -48.02 17.22
N LEU A 11 -5.39 -47.44 17.60
CA LEU A 11 -4.90 -47.48 18.99
C LEU A 11 -3.82 -46.42 19.30
N HIS A 12 -4.21 -45.52 20.19
CA HIS A 12 -3.55 -44.56 21.08
C HIS A 12 -2.01 -44.44 21.26
N SER A 13 -1.64 -43.19 21.55
CA SER A 13 -0.54 -42.65 22.37
C SER A 13 0.84 -42.58 21.71
N SER A 14 1.43 -41.40 21.57
CA SER A 14 2.07 -40.71 22.69
C SER A 14 2.14 -39.20 22.47
N ALA A 15 1.81 -38.45 23.52
CA ALA A 15 1.93 -37.00 23.56
C ALA A 15 3.41 -36.61 23.68
N GLU A 16 4.01 -36.16 22.57
CA GLU A 16 5.26 -35.41 22.62
C GLU A 16 4.93 -33.94 22.82
N SER A 17 5.12 -33.47 24.05
CA SER A 17 5.01 -32.06 24.40
C SER A 17 6.13 -31.28 23.73
N ASN A 18 5.89 -30.78 22.51
CA ASN A 18 6.67 -29.71 21.92
C ASN A 18 6.42 -28.44 22.74
N THR A 19 7.17 -28.28 23.83
CA THR A 19 7.32 -27.00 24.52
C THR A 19 8.13 -26.08 23.61
N SER A 20 7.50 -25.60 22.54
CA SER A 20 8.01 -24.46 21.80
C SER A 20 8.08 -23.31 22.79
N ALA A 21 9.29 -22.98 23.25
CA ALA A 21 9.53 -21.83 24.08
C ALA A 21 8.88 -20.63 23.39
N LYS A 22 7.84 -20.08 24.02
CA LYS A 22 7.15 -18.87 23.56
C LYS A 22 8.22 -17.82 23.30
N ARG A 23 8.58 -17.60 22.04
CA ARG A 23 9.57 -16.58 21.66
C ARG A 23 8.99 -15.26 22.13
N LYS A 24 9.67 -14.61 23.07
CA LYS A 24 9.26 -13.28 23.52
C LYS A 24 9.26 -12.36 22.31
N PRO A 25 8.20 -11.58 22.07
CA PRO A 25 8.19 -10.59 20.99
C PRO A 25 9.36 -9.63 21.22
N GLY A 26 10.29 -9.56 20.27
CA GLY A 26 11.50 -8.75 20.37
C GLY A 26 12.58 -9.18 19.37
N GLY A 27 13.53 -8.29 19.11
CA GLY A 27 14.71 -8.59 18.31
C GLY A 27 15.58 -9.70 18.96
N GLN A 28 16.45 -10.33 18.17
CA GLN A 28 17.35 -11.35 18.67
C GLN A 28 18.17 -10.84 19.87
N PRO A 29 18.35 -11.66 20.94
CA PRO A 29 19.17 -11.28 22.09
C PRO A 29 20.56 -10.79 21.65
N GLY A 30 20.96 -9.61 22.10
CA GLY A 30 22.22 -8.97 21.72
C GLY A 30 22.14 -7.94 20.59
N HIS A 31 21.02 -7.86 19.85
CA HIS A 31 20.81 -6.76 18.91
C HIS A 31 20.43 -5.48 19.65
N LYS A 32 21.35 -4.51 19.70
CA LYS A 32 21.03 -3.14 20.07
C LYS A 32 19.97 -2.61 19.10
N GLY A 33 18.78 -2.31 19.62
CA GLY A 33 17.75 -1.64 18.83
C GLY A 33 18.27 -0.30 18.33
N LYS A 34 18.36 -0.14 17.01
CA LYS A 34 18.56 1.17 16.39
C LYS A 34 17.19 1.76 16.13
N THR A 35 16.81 2.80 16.86
CA THR A 35 15.65 3.62 16.49
C THR A 35 15.90 4.21 15.11
N ARG A 36 14.96 4.03 14.17
CA ARG A 36 15.07 4.57 12.81
C ARG A 36 15.21 6.09 12.88
N LYS A 37 16.11 6.68 12.09
CA LYS A 37 16.41 8.13 12.07
C LYS A 37 15.32 8.99 11.37
N GLY A 38 14.07 8.52 11.33
CA GLY A 38 13.02 9.11 10.50
C GLY A 38 13.29 8.95 8.99
N PHE A 39 12.51 9.65 8.19
CA PHE A 39 12.60 9.73 6.73
C PHE A 39 13.19 11.08 6.33
N GLY A 40 13.99 11.11 5.25
CA GLY A 40 14.59 12.34 4.73
C GLY A 40 13.63 13.28 4.00
N ARG A 41 12.34 12.95 3.95
CA ARG A 41 11.26 13.67 3.27
C ARG A 41 9.97 13.49 4.06
N VAL A 42 9.15 14.53 4.13
CA VAL A 42 7.80 14.53 4.70
C VAL A 42 6.83 15.00 3.63
N ASP A 43 5.86 14.17 3.30
CA ASP A 43 4.86 14.47 2.26
C ASP A 43 3.71 15.32 2.77
N ARG A 44 3.33 15.13 4.04
CA ARG A 44 2.27 15.87 4.72
C ARG A 44 2.63 16.00 6.20
N CYS A 45 2.40 17.17 6.77
CA CYS A 45 2.51 17.42 8.20
C CYS A 45 1.12 17.67 8.78
N GLU A 46 0.73 16.89 9.77
CA GLU A 46 -0.54 17.03 10.48
C GLU A 46 -0.26 17.46 11.92
N MET A 47 -0.73 18.66 12.28
CA MET A 47 -0.55 19.21 13.61
C MET A 47 -1.69 18.75 14.52
N LEU A 48 -1.39 17.79 15.39
CA LEU A 48 -2.33 17.32 16.39
C LEU A 48 -2.29 18.25 17.61
N ARG A 49 -3.28 19.16 17.70
CA ARG A 49 -3.44 20.06 18.84
C ARG A 49 -4.65 19.66 19.67
N PRO A 50 -4.55 19.63 21.02
CA PRO A 50 -5.73 19.50 21.85
C PRO A 50 -6.57 20.77 21.71
N LEU A 51 -7.87 20.62 21.44
CA LEU A 51 -8.81 21.75 21.41
C LEU A 51 -9.31 22.11 22.82
N GLN A 52 -9.24 21.17 23.76
CA GLN A 52 -9.71 21.33 25.14
C GLN A 52 -8.76 20.66 26.13
N CYS A 53 -8.70 21.21 27.34
CA CYS A 53 -8.00 20.60 28.46
C CYS A 53 -8.68 19.28 28.86
N SER A 54 -7.92 18.18 28.90
CA SER A 54 -8.45 16.87 29.27
C SER A 54 -8.91 16.78 30.74
N THR A 55 -8.52 17.73 31.60
CA THR A 55 -8.89 17.76 33.01
C THR A 55 -10.10 18.65 33.31
N CYS A 56 -10.14 19.88 32.76
CA CYS A 56 -11.19 20.86 33.08
C CYS A 56 -12.07 21.27 31.89
N GLY A 57 -11.76 20.81 30.67
CA GLY A 57 -12.56 21.09 29.46
C GLY A 57 -12.41 22.51 28.88
N VAL A 58 -11.65 23.39 29.53
CA VAL A 58 -11.39 24.75 29.01
C VAL A 58 -10.72 24.68 27.63
N SER A 59 -11.13 25.57 26.73
CA SER A 59 -10.59 25.67 25.36
C SER A 59 -9.09 25.99 25.36
N LEU A 60 -8.36 25.36 24.44
CA LEU A 60 -6.92 25.53 24.24
C LEU A 60 -6.56 26.05 22.84
N GLU A 61 -7.54 26.46 22.03
CA GLU A 61 -7.34 26.86 20.63
C GLU A 61 -6.25 27.95 20.45
N GLU A 62 -6.20 28.90 21.38
CA GLU A 62 -5.25 30.02 21.35
C GLU A 62 -4.00 29.80 22.24
N THR A 63 -3.85 28.62 22.83
CA THR A 63 -2.72 28.34 23.74
C THR A 63 -1.45 27.94 22.98
N THR A 64 -0.30 28.42 23.46
CA THR A 64 1.01 28.04 22.92
C THR A 64 1.44 26.66 23.41
N SER A 65 1.96 25.82 22.51
CA SER A 65 2.49 24.50 22.87
C SER A 65 3.71 24.59 23.78
N ILE A 66 3.69 23.89 24.91
CA ILE A 66 4.83 23.79 25.84
C ILE A 66 5.90 22.80 25.36
N LYS A 67 5.51 21.82 24.54
CA LYS A 67 6.36 20.78 23.97
C LYS A 67 5.73 20.29 22.67
N VAL A 68 6.56 19.97 21.68
CA VAL A 68 6.13 19.32 20.44
C VAL A 68 6.93 18.04 20.28
N GLU A 69 6.24 16.92 20.12
CA GLU A 69 6.84 15.64 19.75
C GLU A 69 6.56 15.36 18.27
N THR A 70 7.47 14.66 17.60
CA THR A 70 7.33 14.34 16.18
C THR A 70 7.40 12.84 15.99
N LEU A 71 6.37 12.28 15.34
CA LEU A 71 6.32 10.91 14.87
C LEU A 71 6.14 10.92 13.35
N GLN A 72 6.99 10.20 12.64
CA GLN A 72 6.85 10.01 11.19
C GLN A 72 6.41 8.58 10.89
N VAL A 73 5.39 8.44 10.07
CA VAL A 73 4.84 7.16 9.63
C VAL A 73 4.81 7.15 8.11
N ALA A 74 5.43 6.15 7.50
CA ALA A 74 5.22 5.85 6.08
C ALA A 74 4.04 4.88 5.97
N GLN A 75 3.04 5.26 5.19
CA GLN A 75 1.76 4.56 5.10
C GLN A 75 1.33 4.45 3.63
N LEU A 76 0.71 3.34 3.26
CA LEU A 76 -0.01 3.24 1.99
C LEU A 76 -1.24 4.13 2.07
N VAL A 77 -1.35 5.08 1.14
CA VAL A 77 -2.49 6.01 1.05
C VAL A 77 -3.71 5.34 0.42
N GLU A 78 -4.89 5.91 0.63
CA GLU A 78 -6.19 5.34 0.22
C GLU A 78 -6.30 5.07 -1.29
N ARG A 79 -5.73 5.96 -2.14
CA ARG A 79 -5.71 5.81 -3.60
C ARG A 79 -4.26 5.90 -4.11
N PRO A 80 -3.45 4.84 -3.95
CA PRO A 80 -2.04 4.88 -4.31
C PRO A 80 -1.83 4.71 -5.83
N ILE A 81 -2.86 4.22 -6.54
CA ILE A 81 -2.94 4.21 -8.01
C ILE A 81 -4.06 5.16 -8.43
N GLU A 82 -3.73 6.17 -9.21
CA GLU A 82 -4.69 7.09 -9.81
C GLU A 82 -4.94 6.69 -11.27
N ILE A 83 -6.21 6.54 -11.64
CA ILE A 83 -6.64 6.32 -13.02
C ILE A 83 -7.15 7.65 -13.55
N VAL A 84 -6.47 8.19 -14.56
CA VAL A 84 -6.83 9.46 -15.20
C VAL A 84 -7.24 9.18 -16.64
N GLU A 85 -8.49 9.51 -16.98
CA GLU A 85 -8.94 9.52 -18.36
C GLU A 85 -8.56 10.85 -19.02
N TYR A 86 -7.80 10.78 -20.10
CA TYR A 86 -7.45 11.96 -20.90
C TYR A 86 -8.28 11.99 -22.17
N GLN A 87 -9.21 12.94 -22.24
CA GLN A 87 -10.00 13.19 -23.44
C GLN A 87 -9.32 14.27 -24.29
N ARG A 88 -8.80 13.86 -25.45
CA ARG A 88 -8.21 14.78 -26.42
C ARG A 88 -9.24 15.18 -27.45
N HIS A 89 -9.70 16.42 -27.36
CA HIS A 89 -10.62 16.99 -28.32
C HIS A 89 -9.89 17.49 -29.55
N HIS A 90 -10.51 17.27 -30.71
CA HIS A 90 -10.11 17.83 -31.98
C HIS A 90 -11.17 18.87 -32.37
N CYS A 91 -10.74 20.11 -32.56
CA CYS A 91 -11.64 21.22 -32.84
C CYS A 91 -11.34 21.80 -34.22
N GLN A 92 -12.39 22.20 -34.93
CA GLN A 92 -12.26 22.93 -36.18
C GLN A 92 -12.32 24.44 -35.91
N CYS A 93 -11.39 25.20 -36.49
CA CYS A 93 -11.41 26.65 -36.42
C CYS A 93 -12.55 27.22 -37.29
N SER A 94 -13.39 28.10 -36.73
CA SER A 94 -14.48 28.75 -37.46
C SER A 94 -13.99 29.68 -38.58
N GLU A 95 -12.82 30.30 -38.40
CA GLU A 95 -12.30 31.31 -39.33
C GLU A 95 -11.58 30.70 -40.53
N CYS A 96 -10.72 29.69 -40.30
CA CYS A 96 -9.89 29.11 -41.36
C CYS A 96 -10.25 27.67 -41.71
N GLY A 97 -11.16 27.03 -40.98
CA GLY A 97 -11.57 25.64 -41.19
C GLY A 97 -10.53 24.59 -40.77
N GLY A 98 -9.37 24.99 -40.23
CA GLY A 98 -8.29 24.08 -39.82
C GLY A 98 -8.65 23.25 -38.58
N ASN A 99 -8.25 21.98 -38.57
CA ASN A 99 -8.42 21.09 -37.43
C ASN A 99 -7.20 21.17 -36.49
N THR A 100 -7.45 21.37 -35.20
CA THR A 100 -6.39 21.48 -34.18
C THR A 100 -6.69 20.62 -32.95
N SER A 101 -5.64 20.16 -32.28
CA SER A 101 -5.74 19.52 -30.96
C SER A 101 -4.44 19.73 -30.17
N VAL A 102 -4.55 19.61 -28.85
CA VAL A 102 -3.39 19.69 -27.96
C VAL A 102 -2.56 18.41 -28.04
N PRO A 103 -1.22 18.47 -28.00
CA PRO A 103 -0.40 17.27 -27.84
C PRO A 103 -0.69 16.58 -26.50
N TRP A 104 -0.43 15.28 -26.43
CA TRP A 104 -0.46 14.57 -25.15
C TRP A 104 0.60 15.15 -24.19
N PRO A 105 0.33 15.21 -22.87
CA PRO A 105 1.35 15.49 -21.87
C PRO A 105 2.55 14.56 -22.01
N THR A 106 3.75 15.08 -21.79
CA THR A 106 5.01 14.32 -21.89
C THR A 106 5.14 13.18 -20.88
N SER A 107 4.34 13.21 -19.82
CA SER A 107 4.25 12.16 -18.81
C SER A 107 3.44 10.94 -19.25
N ILE A 108 2.68 11.04 -20.35
CA ILE A 108 1.88 9.95 -20.89
C ILE A 108 2.71 9.23 -21.97
N ILE A 109 2.64 7.91 -21.95
CA ILE A 109 3.21 7.07 -23.01
C ILE A 109 2.02 6.60 -23.87
N PRO A 110 1.84 7.13 -25.09
CA PRO A 110 0.69 6.78 -25.93
C PRO A 110 0.63 5.27 -26.20
N GLY A 111 -0.57 4.68 -26.09
CA GLY A 111 -0.81 3.25 -26.33
C GLY A 111 -0.38 2.32 -25.19
N GLN A 112 -0.14 2.86 -23.98
CA GLN A 112 0.12 2.07 -22.78
C GLN A 112 -0.96 2.33 -21.73
N ASP A 113 -1.38 1.27 -21.04
CA ASP A 113 -2.41 1.35 -19.99
C ASP A 113 -1.83 1.80 -18.64
N TYR A 114 -0.50 1.74 -18.47
CA TYR A 114 0.18 2.09 -17.23
C TYR A 114 1.18 3.23 -17.45
N GLY A 115 1.13 4.24 -16.57
CA GLY A 115 2.13 5.30 -16.54
C GLY A 115 3.51 4.78 -16.10
N GLY A 116 4.57 5.50 -16.50
CA GLY A 116 5.96 5.02 -16.34
C GLY A 116 6.37 4.69 -14.91
N ARG A 117 5.82 5.35 -13.88
CA ARG A 117 6.09 5.03 -12.47
C ARG A 117 5.54 3.65 -12.08
N LEU A 118 4.32 3.33 -12.51
CA LEU A 118 3.69 2.04 -12.22
C LEU A 118 4.37 0.91 -13.00
N GLN A 119 4.74 1.17 -14.27
CA GLN A 119 5.56 0.25 -15.05
C GLN A 119 6.91 -0.04 -14.39
N GLY A 120 7.57 0.98 -13.82
CA GLY A 120 8.81 0.81 -13.06
C GLY A 120 8.66 -0.10 -11.84
N LEU A 121 7.55 0.04 -11.09
CA LEU A 121 7.24 -0.84 -9.96
C LEU A 121 7.04 -2.30 -10.41
N LEU A 122 6.30 -2.52 -11.50
CA LEU A 122 6.08 -3.87 -12.07
C LEU A 122 7.38 -4.47 -12.63
N GLY A 123 8.22 -3.65 -13.26
CA GLY A 123 9.54 -4.06 -13.71
C GLY A 123 10.45 -4.46 -12.54
N ALA A 124 10.42 -3.72 -11.43
CA ALA A 124 11.17 -4.06 -10.23
C ALA A 124 10.62 -5.33 -9.54
N SER A 125 9.30 -5.49 -9.48
CA SER A 125 8.67 -6.67 -8.88
C SER A 125 8.99 -7.95 -9.65
N TRP A 126 9.12 -7.86 -10.98
CA TRP A 126 9.62 -8.93 -11.82
C TRP A 126 11.12 -9.20 -11.62
N ASN A 127 11.95 -8.18 -11.81
CA ASN A 127 13.41 -8.36 -11.91
C ASN A 127 14.07 -8.62 -10.55
N ILE A 128 13.59 -7.97 -9.49
CA ILE A 128 14.16 -8.05 -8.14
C ILE A 128 13.32 -8.97 -7.26
N GLY A 129 11.99 -8.83 -7.33
CA GLY A 129 11.06 -9.62 -6.53
C GLY A 129 10.80 -11.02 -7.06
N HIS A 130 11.19 -11.31 -8.32
CA HIS A 130 10.87 -12.55 -9.02
C HIS A 130 9.39 -12.93 -8.94
N LEU A 131 8.51 -11.92 -8.90
CA LEU A 131 7.08 -12.15 -8.77
C LEU A 131 6.50 -12.54 -10.14
N PRO A 132 5.86 -13.71 -10.27
CA PRO A 132 5.11 -14.09 -11.46
C PRO A 132 4.02 -13.07 -11.78
N LYS A 133 3.59 -13.01 -13.04
CA LYS A 133 2.60 -12.04 -13.51
C LYS A 133 1.31 -12.08 -12.69
N GLU A 134 0.86 -13.26 -12.31
CA GLU A 134 -0.36 -13.47 -11.52
C GLU A 134 -0.24 -12.81 -10.14
N LYS A 135 0.96 -12.90 -9.52
CA LYS A 135 1.25 -12.24 -8.23
C LYS A 135 1.42 -10.74 -8.36
N GLN A 136 1.86 -10.26 -9.52
CA GLN A 136 1.88 -8.82 -9.79
C GLN A 136 0.45 -8.27 -9.93
N GLN A 137 -0.45 -9.00 -10.59
CA GLN A 137 -1.86 -8.63 -10.68
C GLN A 137 -2.54 -8.62 -9.31
N GLU A 138 -2.28 -9.63 -8.48
CA GLU A 138 -2.76 -9.68 -7.10
C GLU A 138 -2.23 -8.48 -6.28
N LEU A 139 -0.95 -8.14 -6.42
CA LEU A 139 -0.38 -6.96 -5.76
C LEU A 139 -1.05 -5.66 -6.22
N LEU A 140 -1.24 -5.48 -7.54
CA LEU A 140 -1.94 -4.32 -8.09
C LEU A 140 -3.38 -4.25 -7.58
N TRP A 141 -4.05 -5.40 -7.47
CA TRP A 141 -5.38 -5.49 -6.91
C TRP A 141 -5.36 -5.07 -5.44
N GLU A 142 -4.51 -5.63 -4.59
CA GLU A 142 -4.47 -5.28 -3.16
C GLU A 142 -4.19 -3.79 -2.92
N ILE A 143 -3.25 -3.19 -3.68
CA ILE A 143 -2.95 -1.76 -3.51
C ILE A 143 -3.98 -0.85 -4.19
N GLY A 144 -4.63 -1.31 -5.26
CA GLY A 144 -5.63 -0.54 -6.02
C GLY A 144 -7.07 -0.69 -5.54
N SER A 145 -7.40 -1.79 -4.86
CA SER A 145 -8.77 -2.18 -4.47
C SER A 145 -9.25 -1.59 -3.17
N ASN A 146 -8.46 -0.72 -2.55
CA ASN A 146 -8.92 0.10 -1.44
C ASN A 146 -9.95 1.16 -1.85
N LEU A 147 -10.76 0.99 -2.92
CA LEU A 147 -12.12 1.56 -3.10
C LEU A 147 -12.83 1.33 -4.47
N TYR A 148 -12.24 0.65 -5.48
CA TYR A 148 -12.81 0.71 -6.85
C TYR A 148 -13.20 -0.60 -7.55
N TRP A 149 -12.97 -1.76 -6.96
CA TRP A 149 -13.28 -3.01 -7.65
C TRP A 149 -14.23 -3.88 -6.83
N SER A 150 -15.53 -3.58 -6.92
CA SER A 150 -16.56 -4.60 -6.66
C SER A 150 -16.28 -5.78 -7.58
N ARG A 151 -16.13 -6.98 -7.02
CA ARG A 151 -16.11 -8.23 -7.79
C ARG A 151 -17.53 -8.44 -8.31
N ASP A 152 -17.77 -8.04 -9.55
CA ASP A 152 -18.79 -8.68 -10.39
C ASP A 152 -18.13 -9.86 -11.14
#